data_AF-Q569V8-F1
#
_entry.id   AF-Q569V8-F1
#
_cell.length_a   1.000
_cell.length_b   1.000
_cell.length_c   1.000
_cell.angle_alpha   90.00
_cell.angle_beta   90.00
_cell.angle_gamma   90.00
#
_symmetry.space_group_name_H-M   'P 1'
#
loop_
_entity.id
_entity.type
_entity.pdbx_description
1 polymer ?
#
loop_
_entity_poly.entity_id
_entity_poly.type
_entity_poly.pdbx_seq_one_letter_code
_entity_poly.pdbx_strand_id
1 'polypeptide(L)'
;MTQSLVCPDTVSRVSSVLNRNSRQFGKKHLFDQDEETCWNSDQGPSQWVSLEFPQCVQITQLQVQFQGGFSSRHSCLEGSRGGEALSKIVDFYPEDTNALQLLHPHNGGGPTEVDF
;
A
#
# COMPACT_ATOMS: atom_id res chain seq x y z
N MET A 1 -12.15 16.69 -5.11
CA MET A 1 -10.88 16.27 -5.76
C MET A 1 -10.20 15.32 -4.79
N THR A 2 -9.82 14.13 -5.24
CA THR A 2 -8.99 13.20 -4.46
C THR A 2 -7.52 13.57 -4.68
N GLN A 3 -6.80 13.94 -3.62
CA GLN A 3 -5.38 14.24 -3.69
C GLN A 3 -4.58 13.03 -3.19
N SER A 4 -3.48 12.69 -3.87
CA SER A 4 -2.54 11.68 -3.37
C SER A 4 -1.97 12.12 -2.03
N LEU A 5 -1.99 11.22 -1.04
CA LEU A 5 -1.31 11.41 0.23
C LEU A 5 0.21 11.21 0.11
N VAL A 6 0.66 10.46 -0.91
CA VAL A 6 2.08 10.26 -1.19
C VAL A 6 2.65 11.54 -1.79
N CYS A 7 3.69 12.06 -1.16
CA CYS A 7 4.43 13.26 -1.55
C CYS A 7 5.95 13.00 -1.43
N PRO A 8 6.82 13.93 -1.87
CA PRO A 8 8.27 13.78 -1.77
C PRO A 8 8.80 13.53 -0.34
N ASP A 9 8.09 14.00 0.68
CA ASP A 9 8.45 13.81 2.09
C ASP A 9 7.90 12.50 2.68
N THR A 10 7.13 11.72 1.91
CA THR A 10 6.63 10.40 2.36
C THR A 10 7.76 9.39 2.37
N VAL A 11 8.04 8.83 3.55
CA VAL A 11 9.06 7.80 3.70
C VAL A 11 8.43 6.43 3.41
N SER A 12 8.90 5.76 2.36
CA SER A 12 8.46 4.40 2.02
C SER A 12 9.46 3.34 2.46
N ARG A 13 8.96 2.19 2.93
CA ARG A 13 9.75 0.99 3.23
C ARG A 13 9.04 -0.23 2.65
N VAL A 14 9.82 -1.24 2.28
CA VAL A 14 9.30 -2.52 1.78
C VAL A 14 9.99 -3.65 2.52
N SER A 15 9.27 -4.75 2.73
CA SER A 15 9.76 -5.93 3.45
C SER A 15 10.96 -6.60 2.79
N SER A 16 10.95 -6.71 1.47
CA SER A 16 11.98 -7.35 0.67
C SER A 16 11.97 -6.84 -0.77
N VAL A 17 12.97 -7.24 -1.56
CA VAL A 17 13.03 -6.96 -2.99
C VAL A 17 13.50 -8.22 -3.70
N LEU A 18 12.78 -8.65 -4.73
CA LEU A 18 13.06 -9.86 -5.49
C LEU A 18 14.54 -9.93 -5.89
N ASN A 19 15.22 -11.02 -5.51
CA ASN A 19 16.64 -11.25 -5.78
C ASN A 19 17.58 -10.14 -5.28
N ARG A 20 17.14 -9.34 -4.30
CA ARG A 20 17.84 -8.13 -3.81
C ARG A 20 18.15 -7.11 -4.93
N ASN A 21 17.45 -7.18 -6.06
CA ASN A 21 17.68 -6.32 -7.22
C ASN A 21 16.85 -5.03 -7.12
N SER A 22 17.27 -4.14 -6.23
CA SER A 22 16.62 -2.82 -6.00
C SER A 22 16.61 -1.92 -7.23
N ARG A 23 17.48 -2.18 -8.22
CA ARG A 23 17.52 -1.41 -9.47
C ARG A 23 16.30 -1.67 -10.33
N GLN A 24 15.85 -2.92 -10.41
CA GLN A 24 14.78 -3.38 -11.29
C GLN A 24 13.44 -3.58 -10.56
N PHE A 25 13.48 -3.95 -9.28
CA PHE A 25 12.29 -4.36 -8.52
C PHE A 25 12.09 -3.57 -7.23
N GLY A 26 12.85 -2.47 -7.04
CA GLY A 26 12.85 -1.70 -5.81
C GLY A 26 11.62 -0.79 -5.66
N LYS A 27 11.37 -0.36 -4.42
CA LYS A 27 10.24 0.50 -4.00
C LYS A 27 10.07 1.82 -4.77
N LYS A 28 11.08 2.29 -5.51
CA LYS A 28 10.95 3.46 -6.39
C LYS A 28 9.85 3.26 -7.45
N HIS A 29 9.65 2.00 -7.86
CA HIS A 29 8.65 1.57 -8.83
C HIS A 29 7.22 1.48 -8.26
N LEU A 30 7.00 1.86 -7.01
CA LEU A 30 5.65 1.99 -6.45
C LEU A 30 4.98 3.30 -6.89
N PHE A 31 5.77 4.33 -7.21
CA PHE A 31 5.29 5.71 -7.34
C PHE A 31 5.90 6.46 -8.53
N ASP A 32 6.57 5.78 -9.46
CA ASP A 32 7.20 6.40 -10.63
C ASP A 32 6.25 6.61 -11.82
N GLN A 33 4.98 6.18 -11.68
CA GLN A 33 3.92 6.34 -12.69
C GLN A 33 4.23 5.60 -14.01
N ASP A 34 5.09 4.59 -13.97
CA ASP A 34 5.43 3.76 -15.12
C ASP A 34 4.78 2.38 -14.98
N GLU A 35 3.75 2.12 -15.79
CA GLU A 35 2.98 0.86 -15.79
C GLU A 35 3.84 -0.37 -16.15
N GLU A 36 4.99 -0.17 -16.80
CA GLU A 36 5.92 -1.24 -17.16
C GLU A 36 6.83 -1.65 -15.99
N THR A 37 6.81 -0.88 -14.89
CA THR A 37 7.62 -1.18 -13.70
C THR A 37 6.76 -1.44 -12.47
N CYS A 38 7.28 -2.23 -11.54
CA CYS A 38 6.65 -2.41 -10.23
C CYS A 38 7.68 -2.84 -9.17
N TRP A 39 7.31 -2.66 -7.91
CA TRP A 39 8.00 -3.34 -6.82
C TRP A 39 7.65 -4.83 -6.83
N ASN A 40 8.66 -5.69 -6.75
CA ASN A 40 8.47 -7.12 -6.54
C ASN A 40 9.13 -7.53 -5.23
N SER A 41 8.39 -8.23 -4.37
CA SER A 41 8.94 -8.87 -3.18
C SER A 41 9.66 -10.18 -3.50
N ASP A 42 10.56 -10.62 -2.62
CA ASP A 42 10.95 -12.02 -2.56
C ASP A 42 9.79 -12.91 -2.08
N GLN A 43 9.92 -14.21 -2.28
CA GLN A 43 9.00 -15.19 -1.70
C GLN A 43 9.02 -15.15 -0.16
N GLY A 44 7.85 -15.28 0.47
CA GLY A 44 7.73 -15.31 1.92
C GLY A 44 6.28 -15.18 2.40
N PRO A 45 6.00 -15.48 3.68
CA PRO A 45 4.64 -15.55 4.21
C PRO A 45 3.96 -14.18 4.37
N SER A 46 4.72 -13.09 4.49
CA SER A 46 4.18 -11.74 4.65
C SER A 46 5.11 -10.71 4.03
N GLN A 47 4.65 -10.10 2.94
CA GLN A 47 5.35 -9.01 2.26
C GLN A 47 4.52 -7.75 2.45
N TRP A 48 5.20 -6.63 2.68
CA TRP A 48 4.52 -5.40 3.07
C TRP A 48 5.20 -4.17 2.45
N VAL A 49 4.39 -3.14 2.28
CA VAL A 49 4.79 -1.77 1.97
C VAL A 49 4.35 -0.92 3.15
N SER A 50 5.24 -0.10 3.69
CA SER A 50 4.95 0.84 4.77
C SER A 50 5.20 2.25 4.28
N LEU A 51 4.28 3.16 4.59
CA LEU A 51 4.35 4.58 4.28
C LEU A 51 4.25 5.37 5.58
N GLU A 52 5.20 6.26 5.77
CA GLU A 52 5.23 7.21 6.87
C GLU A 52 5.04 8.61 6.27
N PHE A 53 3.90 9.21 6.59
CA PHE A 53 3.50 10.51 6.07
C PHE A 53 4.10 11.64 6.92
N PRO A 54 4.41 12.82 6.34
CA PRO A 54 5.01 13.94 7.07
C PRO A 54 4.07 14.58 8.11
N GLN A 55 2.79 14.21 8.10
CA GLN A 55 1.75 14.67 9.00
C GLN A 55 0.68 13.58 9.18
N CYS A 56 -0.20 13.77 10.16
CA CYS A 56 -1.43 13.00 10.29
C CYS A 56 -2.29 13.14 9.03
N VAL A 57 -2.87 12.02 8.56
CA VAL A 57 -3.64 11.95 7.32
C VAL A 57 -4.84 11.04 7.47
N GLN A 58 -5.95 11.43 6.86
CA GLN A 58 -7.12 10.57 6.74
C GLN A 58 -7.08 9.80 5.41
N ILE A 59 -7.04 8.47 5.48
CA ILE A 59 -7.10 7.60 4.30
C ILE A 59 -8.56 7.36 3.90
N THR A 60 -8.97 7.92 2.77
CA THR A 60 -10.34 7.76 2.24
C THR A 60 -10.42 6.71 1.13
N GLN A 61 -9.29 6.42 0.48
CA GLN A 61 -9.20 5.47 -0.62
C GLN A 61 -7.77 4.95 -0.76
N LEU A 62 -7.64 3.64 -0.96
CA LEU A 62 -6.40 3.00 -1.39
C LEU A 62 -6.55 2.62 -2.87
N GLN A 63 -5.57 2.99 -3.67
CA GLN A 63 -5.46 2.59 -5.06
C GLN A 63 -4.28 1.63 -5.20
N VAL A 64 -4.53 0.43 -5.72
CA VAL A 64 -3.49 -0.58 -5.91
C VAL A 64 -3.64 -1.20 -7.30
N GLN A 65 -2.51 -1.40 -7.98
CA GLN A 65 -2.45 -2.06 -9.27
C GLN A 65 -1.32 -3.08 -9.22
N PHE A 66 -1.58 -4.28 -9.73
CA PHE A 66 -0.58 -5.33 -9.91
C PHE A 66 -0.23 -5.43 -11.40
N GLN A 67 0.86 -6.09 -11.77
CA GLN A 67 1.14 -6.37 -13.19
C GLN A 67 0.32 -7.56 -13.74
N GLY A 68 -0.37 -8.30 -12.87
CA GLY A 68 -1.13 -9.51 -13.19
C GLY A 68 -0.24 -10.77 -13.27
N GLY A 69 -0.84 -11.93 -12.97
CA GLY A 69 -0.18 -13.24 -12.88
C GLY A 69 0.45 -13.55 -11.52
N PHE A 70 0.64 -12.52 -10.68
CA PHE A 70 1.24 -12.62 -9.35
C PHE A 70 0.70 -11.50 -8.42
N SER A 71 -0.56 -11.60 -8.00
CA SER A 71 -1.14 -10.73 -6.96
C SER A 71 -1.26 -11.42 -5.59
N SER A 72 -1.38 -10.62 -4.53
CA SER A 72 -1.77 -11.15 -3.23
C SER A 72 -3.25 -11.56 -3.27
N ARG A 73 -3.58 -12.72 -2.70
CA ARG A 73 -4.98 -13.19 -2.59
C ARG A 73 -5.70 -12.62 -1.37
N HIS A 74 -4.95 -12.09 -0.41
CA HIS A 74 -5.43 -11.51 0.83
C HIS A 74 -4.40 -10.47 1.29
N SER A 75 -4.87 -9.31 1.70
CA SER A 75 -4.04 -8.22 2.20
C SER A 75 -4.77 -7.46 3.29
N CYS A 76 -4.01 -6.87 4.20
CA CYS A 76 -4.52 -6.08 5.31
C CYS A 76 -3.96 -4.67 5.20
N LEU A 77 -4.82 -3.67 5.34
CA LEU A 77 -4.40 -2.29 5.55
C LEU A 77 -4.34 -2.04 7.06
N GLU A 78 -3.18 -1.59 7.52
CA GLU A 78 -2.94 -1.23 8.91
C GLU A 78 -2.48 0.24 9.01
N GLY A 79 -2.76 0.86 10.14
CA GLY A 79 -2.33 2.23 10.44
C GLY A 79 -2.15 2.47 11.92
N SER A 80 -1.31 3.46 12.24
CA SER A 80 -1.13 3.99 13.58
C SER A 80 -0.67 5.44 13.53
N ARG A 81 -0.80 6.14 14.66
CA ARG A 81 -0.15 7.44 14.86
C ARG A 81 1.28 7.21 15.34
N GLY A 82 2.18 8.14 14.99
CA GLY A 82 3.62 7.98 15.21
C GLY A 82 3.97 7.49 16.62
N GLY A 83 4.68 6.36 16.70
CA GLY A 83 5.10 5.73 17.96
C GLY A 83 4.14 4.69 18.52
N GLU A 84 2.92 4.57 17.99
CA GLU A 84 1.94 3.54 18.39
C GLU A 84 2.07 2.27 17.54
N ALA A 85 1.60 1.15 18.11
CA ALA A 85 1.52 -0.12 17.39
C ALA A 85 0.51 -0.02 16.24
N LEU A 86 0.83 -0.66 15.12
CA LEU A 86 -0.08 -0.77 13.97
C LEU A 86 -1.38 -1.48 14.39
N SER A 87 -2.49 -0.91 13.95
CA SER A 87 -3.83 -1.47 14.12
C SER A 87 -4.44 -1.74 12.76
N LYS A 88 -5.14 -2.87 12.64
CA LYS A 88 -5.84 -3.24 11.41
C LYS A 88 -7.00 -2.28 11.16
N ILE A 89 -7.04 -1.75 9.94
CA ILE A 89 -8.12 -0.91 9.41
C ILE A 89 -9.10 -1.80 8.64
N VAL A 90 -8.63 -2.55 7.64
CA VAL A 90 -9.51 -3.34 6.76
C VAL A 90 -8.73 -4.47 6.07
N ASP A 91 -9.38 -5.62 5.86
CA ASP A 91 -8.89 -6.64 4.93
C ASP A 91 -9.38 -6.33 3.52
N PHE A 92 -8.55 -6.62 2.52
CA PHE A 92 -8.93 -6.55 1.13
C PHE A 92 -8.34 -7.74 0.35
N TYR A 93 -8.99 -8.07 -0.76
CA TYR A 93 -8.70 -9.25 -1.56
C TYR A 93 -8.46 -8.81 -3.00
N PRO A 94 -7.21 -8.44 -3.35
CA PRO A 94 -6.92 -8.02 -4.71
C PRO A 94 -7.22 -9.09 -5.74
N GLU A 95 -7.77 -8.68 -6.86
CA GLU A 95 -7.88 -9.52 -8.04
C GLU A 95 -6.50 -9.65 -8.71
N ASP A 96 -6.24 -10.82 -9.30
CA ASP A 96 -5.03 -11.05 -10.09
C ASP A 96 -5.18 -10.49 -11.51
N THR A 97 -5.21 -9.16 -11.60
CA THR A 97 -5.37 -8.42 -12.85
C THR A 97 -4.41 -7.24 -12.87
N ASN A 98 -4.20 -6.68 -14.06
CA ASN A 98 -3.46 -5.43 -14.23
C ASN A 98 -4.36 -4.19 -14.15
N ALA A 99 -5.63 -4.33 -13.78
CA ALA A 99 -6.52 -3.20 -13.61
C ALA A 99 -6.20 -2.46 -12.30
N LEU A 100 -6.40 -1.14 -12.30
CA LEU A 100 -6.38 -0.35 -11.07
C LEU A 100 -7.56 -0.75 -10.17
N GLN A 101 -7.28 -1.14 -8.94
CA GLN A 101 -8.27 -1.56 -7.96
C GLN A 101 -8.41 -0.50 -6.88
N LEU A 102 -9.66 -0.14 -6.57
CA LEU A 102 -10.00 0.91 -5.61
C LEU A 102 -10.61 0.27 -4.37
N LEU A 103 -9.97 0.49 -3.23
CA LEU A 103 -10.49 0.10 -1.92
C LEU A 103 -10.92 1.37 -1.17
N HIS A 104 -12.13 1.36 -0.62
CA HIS A 104 -12.63 2.40 0.26
C HIS A 104 -12.65 1.85 1.69
N PRO A 105 -11.74 2.26 2.58
CA PRO A 105 -11.65 1.72 3.95
C PRO A 105 -12.85 2.00 4.87
N HIS A 106 -14.00 2.42 4.35
CA HIS A 106 -15.21 2.74 5.09
C HIS A 106 -16.46 2.30 4.30
N ASN A 107 -17.04 1.15 4.65
CA ASN A 107 -18.41 0.77 4.24
C ASN A 107 -19.06 -0.31 5.14
N GLY A 108 -18.69 -0.35 6.43
CA GLY A 108 -19.38 -1.16 7.46
C GLY A 108 -19.77 -0.25 8.62
N GLY A 109 -21.05 -0.21 8.97
CA GLY A 109 -21.68 0.89 9.71
C GLY A 109 -21.17 1.13 11.14
N GLY A 110 -20.96 2.42 11.44
CA GLY A 110 -20.65 2.95 12.77
C GLY A 110 -19.63 4.09 12.67
N PRO A 111 -19.81 5.22 13.39
CA PRO A 111 -18.80 6.26 13.45
C PRO A 111 -17.68 5.76 14.36
N THR A 112 -16.63 5.20 13.76
CA THR A 112 -15.30 5.36 14.35
C THR A 112 -14.70 6.57 13.68
N GLU A 113 -14.80 7.72 14.35
CA GLU A 113 -13.82 8.80 14.17
C GLU A 113 -12.45 8.20 14.52
N VAL A 114 -11.82 7.58 13.54
CA VAL A 114 -10.38 7.38 13.56
C VAL A 114 -9.85 8.49 12.67
N ASP A 115 -9.83 9.70 13.25
CA ASP A 115 -8.93 10.73 12.79
C ASP A 115 -7.54 10.11 12.89
N PHE A 116 -6.84 9.92 11.77
CA PHE A 116 -5.45 9.50 11.76
C PHE A 116 -4.57 10.74 11.63
#